data_AF-A0A3B9RWJ4-F1
#
_entry.id   AF-A0A3B9RWJ4-F1
#
_cell.length_a   1.000
_cell.length_b   1.000
_cell.length_c   1.000
_cell.angle_alpha   90.00
_cell.angle_beta   90.00
_cell.angle_gamma   90.00
#
_symmetry.space_group_name_H-M   'P 1'
#
loop_
_entity.id
_entity.type
_entity.pdbx_description
1 polymer ?
#
loop_
_entity_poly.entity_id
_entity_poly.type
_entity_poly.pdbx_seq_one_letter_code
_entity_poly.pdbx_strand_id
1 'polypeptide(L)'
;MNTLNDLLQEKKRKKSKKRKKAGTESGKESSLRDWFGRKGAKGKKKGWVDCNAPDGKGGYKSCGRGSGEKRKKYPACRPTPGACKERGKGKSWGRKAKKRKNEEISMELEQIILEELEAVLDEKKKRKKKKKKKKKAKRDACYHKVKSRYKVWPSAYASGALVKCRKVGAKNWGNSKKEHLEIIIEDELAQVLAERKQKRGGKKCWDGYVRNYKVPKGAPGSCKKKGKKRIKEEEEKPDLKSKVIKALRDEGGAAGMDALIKHTEASKEEIDKVVDSADNIKVHEDGDIILMDSLEEQLIHEEIENFLEESLYYGLIDEEEELNEAKKKKKKACKPSKGKKFARRVKGRCVSYGQAGKAKGGGARIKPGTSKGNAYCARSYGDMKSHGKDCSGKDRGTPLCLSRQKWKCSGKYSRKGKK
;
A
#
# COMPACT_ATOMS: atom_id res chain seq x y z
N MET A 1 -3.70 29.65 28.94
CA MET A 1 -3.79 29.15 27.56
C MET A 1 -4.11 27.67 27.60
N ASN A 2 -5.38 27.28 27.48
CA ASN A 2 -5.75 25.86 27.53
C ASN A 2 -5.26 25.15 26.25
N THR A 3 -4.61 24.01 26.42
CA THR A 3 -4.04 23.28 25.28
C THR A 3 -5.16 22.64 24.46
N LEU A 4 -4.87 22.38 23.19
CA LEU A 4 -5.81 21.73 22.26
C LEU A 4 -6.28 20.35 22.78
N ASN A 5 -5.49 19.74 23.68
CA ASN A 5 -5.80 18.49 24.35
C ASN A 5 -6.87 18.65 25.45
N ASP A 6 -6.86 19.77 26.17
CA ASP A 6 -7.84 20.08 27.22
C ASP A 6 -9.24 20.28 26.63
N LEU A 7 -9.33 20.96 25.48
CA LEU A 7 -10.58 21.14 24.75
C LEU A 7 -11.15 19.81 24.21
N LEU A 8 -10.27 18.87 23.86
CA LEU A 8 -10.64 17.52 23.43
C LEU A 8 -11.15 16.68 24.60
N GLN A 9 -10.50 16.76 25.76
CA GLN A 9 -10.95 16.10 26.98
C GLN A 9 -12.28 16.66 27.48
N GLU A 10 -12.48 17.98 27.44
CA GLU A 10 -13.77 18.60 27.77
C GLU A 10 -14.89 18.18 26.83
N LYS A 11 -14.64 18.11 25.52
CA LYS A 11 -15.64 17.63 24.55
C LYS A 11 -16.01 16.16 24.79
N LYS A 12 -15.05 15.31 25.13
CA LYS A 12 -15.30 13.90 25.51
C LYS A 12 -16.09 13.80 26.82
N ARG A 13 -15.75 14.61 27.84
CA ARG A 13 -16.50 14.70 29.11
C ARG A 13 -17.93 15.20 28.90
N LYS A 14 -18.14 16.23 28.07
CA LYS A 14 -19.47 16.77 27.73
C LYS A 14 -20.30 15.74 26.93
N LYS A 15 -19.69 14.98 26.02
CA LYS A 15 -20.35 13.88 25.28
C LYS A 15 -20.72 12.70 26.19
N SER A 16 -19.87 12.37 27.17
CA SER A 16 -20.16 11.37 28.23
C SER A 16 -21.29 11.81 29.15
N LYS A 17 -21.28 13.06 29.63
CA LYS A 17 -22.37 13.64 30.43
C LYS A 17 -23.70 13.70 29.67
N LYS A 18 -23.67 13.95 28.35
CA LYS A 18 -24.87 13.95 27.49
C LYS A 18 -25.44 12.54 27.22
N ARG A 19 -24.65 11.48 27.37
CA ARG A 19 -25.10 10.07 27.29
C ARG A 19 -25.67 9.52 28.61
N LYS A 20 -25.45 10.20 29.74
CA LYS A 20 -25.90 9.76 31.08
C LYS A 20 -27.30 10.25 31.48
N LYS A 21 -28.13 10.77 30.56
CA LYS A 21 -29.49 11.20 30.88
C LYS A 21 -30.51 10.30 30.19
N ALA A 22 -31.25 9.58 31.04
CA ALA A 22 -32.24 8.52 30.79
C ALA A 22 -31.68 7.11 30.48
N GLY A 23 -31.62 6.26 31.50
CA GLY A 23 -31.54 4.79 31.34
C GLY A 23 -30.34 4.06 31.95
N THR A 24 -29.40 4.72 32.62
CA THR A 24 -28.19 4.08 33.19
C THR A 24 -28.32 3.80 34.69
N GLU A 25 -29.11 2.80 35.07
CA GLU A 25 -29.02 2.16 36.39
C GLU A 25 -28.83 0.64 36.28
N SER A 26 -28.45 0.12 35.11
CA SER A 26 -28.11 -1.31 34.96
C SER A 26 -26.75 -1.68 35.54
N GLY A 27 -25.94 -0.70 35.95
CA GLY A 27 -24.58 -0.91 36.47
C GLY A 27 -24.47 -1.02 37.99
N LYS A 28 -25.58 -1.05 38.73
CA LYS A 28 -25.60 -1.16 40.20
C LYS A 28 -26.30 -2.44 40.72
N GLU A 29 -26.70 -3.34 39.82
CA GLU A 29 -27.47 -4.53 40.16
C GLU A 29 -26.54 -5.74 40.25
N SER A 30 -26.35 -6.28 41.44
CA SER A 30 -25.59 -7.52 41.65
C SER A 30 -26.51 -8.72 41.90
N SER A 31 -27.80 -8.49 42.23
CA SER A 31 -28.77 -9.56 42.50
C SER A 31 -30.18 -9.28 41.98
N LEU A 32 -30.97 -10.35 41.76
CA LEU A 32 -32.40 -10.26 41.43
C LEU A 32 -33.22 -9.51 42.50
N ARG A 33 -32.75 -9.49 43.75
CA ARG A 33 -33.43 -8.82 44.86
C ARG A 33 -33.40 -7.30 44.70
N ASP A 34 -32.30 -6.76 44.17
CA ASP A 34 -32.15 -5.34 43.86
C ASP A 34 -33.11 -4.91 42.74
N TRP A 35 -33.31 -5.82 41.78
CA TRP A 35 -34.21 -5.64 40.65
C TRP A 35 -35.69 -5.57 41.08
N PHE A 36 -36.12 -6.42 42.02
CA PHE A 36 -37.45 -6.37 42.63
C PHE A 36 -37.59 -5.29 43.71
N GLY A 37 -36.49 -4.68 44.17
CA GLY A 37 -36.49 -3.57 45.14
C GLY A 37 -36.89 -2.21 44.55
N ARG A 38 -36.90 -2.08 43.22
CA ARG A 38 -37.19 -0.83 42.50
C ARG A 38 -38.60 -0.30 42.76
N LYS A 39 -38.77 1.02 42.66
CA LYS A 39 -40.10 1.66 42.75
C LYS A 39 -40.94 1.28 41.53
N GLY A 40 -41.97 0.46 41.77
CA GLY A 40 -42.80 -0.13 40.73
C GLY A 40 -44.13 0.59 40.55
N ALA A 41 -45.21 -0.19 40.54
CA ALA A 41 -46.57 0.30 40.42
C ALA A 41 -46.93 1.25 41.57
N LYS A 42 -48.02 2.01 41.41
CA LYS A 42 -48.47 2.95 42.44
C LYS A 42 -48.65 2.24 43.81
N GLY A 43 -48.17 2.86 44.88
CA GLY A 43 -48.25 2.34 46.26
C GLY A 43 -46.94 1.70 46.74
N LYS A 44 -47.03 0.76 47.69
CA LYS A 44 -45.87 0.03 48.25
C LYS A 44 -45.35 -1.10 47.35
N LYS A 45 -45.93 -1.29 46.15
CA LYS A 45 -45.57 -2.36 45.21
C LYS A 45 -44.24 -2.04 44.53
N LYS A 46 -43.31 -2.98 44.56
CA LYS A 46 -41.96 -2.86 44.00
C LYS A 46 -41.81 -3.68 42.72
N GLY A 47 -40.77 -3.41 41.93
CA GLY A 47 -40.44 -4.12 40.69
C GLY A 47 -41.04 -3.49 39.42
N TRP A 48 -41.09 -4.27 38.34
CA TRP A 48 -41.45 -3.76 37.01
C TRP A 48 -42.93 -3.42 36.90
N VAL A 49 -43.26 -2.53 35.95
CA VAL A 49 -44.62 -2.08 35.68
C VAL A 49 -45.09 -2.46 34.29
N ASP A 50 -46.37 -2.77 34.15
CA ASP A 50 -47.02 -3.13 32.88
C ASP A 50 -47.53 -1.88 32.17
N CYS A 51 -46.85 -1.50 31.08
CA CYS A 51 -47.23 -0.34 30.28
C CYS A 51 -48.56 -0.50 29.51
N ASN A 52 -49.11 -1.72 29.42
CA ASN A 52 -50.41 -1.96 28.78
C ASN A 52 -51.60 -1.70 29.72
N ALA A 53 -51.37 -1.53 31.02
CA ALA A 53 -52.42 -1.38 32.02
C ALA A 53 -52.20 -0.12 32.89
N PRO A 54 -52.50 1.08 32.35
CA PRO A 54 -52.46 2.30 33.13
C PRO A 54 -53.63 2.35 34.13
N ASP A 55 -53.36 2.45 35.44
CA ASP A 55 -54.38 2.70 36.47
C ASP A 55 -54.55 4.21 36.71
N GLY A 56 -55.54 4.79 36.03
CA GLY A 56 -56.06 6.14 36.27
C GLY A 56 -54.98 7.24 36.39
N LYS A 57 -55.29 8.28 37.19
CA LYS A 57 -54.42 9.47 37.41
C LYS A 57 -53.15 9.17 38.25
N GLY A 58 -52.55 7.97 38.19
CA GLY A 58 -51.39 7.70 39.04
C GLY A 58 -50.49 6.49 38.79
N GLY A 59 -50.63 5.73 37.72
CA GLY A 59 -49.53 4.86 37.26
C GLY A 59 -49.92 3.42 36.90
N TYR A 60 -48.99 2.75 36.23
CA TYR A 60 -49.12 1.41 35.67
C TYR A 60 -49.24 0.31 36.75
N LYS A 61 -49.89 -0.82 36.40
CA LYS A 61 -49.94 -2.03 37.24
C LYS A 61 -48.57 -2.71 37.37
N SER A 62 -48.40 -3.62 38.32
CA SER A 62 -47.19 -4.46 38.38
C SER A 62 -47.10 -5.36 37.15
N CYS A 63 -45.89 -5.60 36.66
CA CYS A 63 -45.64 -6.49 35.53
C CYS A 63 -46.06 -7.93 35.84
N GLY A 64 -45.71 -8.43 37.03
CA GLY A 64 -46.13 -9.75 37.50
C GLY A 64 -47.63 -9.80 37.74
N ARG A 65 -48.26 -10.89 37.30
CA ARG A 65 -49.67 -11.18 37.58
C ARG A 65 -49.81 -11.70 39.01
N GLY A 66 -50.73 -11.12 39.77
CA GLY A 66 -51.13 -11.72 41.04
C GLY A 66 -51.91 -13.02 40.81
N SER A 67 -51.95 -13.89 41.83
CA SER A 67 -52.84 -15.05 41.81
C SER A 67 -54.30 -14.59 41.60
N GLY A 68 -55.00 -15.18 40.63
CA GLY A 68 -56.37 -14.82 40.26
C GLY A 68 -56.52 -13.60 39.32
N GLU A 69 -55.44 -12.90 38.95
CA GLU A 69 -55.53 -11.68 38.13
C GLU A 69 -55.67 -11.98 36.63
N LYS A 70 -56.87 -11.77 36.06
CA LYS A 70 -57.10 -11.87 34.61
C LYS A 70 -56.73 -10.57 33.90
N ARG A 71 -55.78 -10.65 32.94
CA ARG A 71 -55.46 -9.54 32.01
C ARG A 71 -55.72 -9.94 30.56
N LYS A 72 -56.38 -9.05 29.81
CA LYS A 72 -56.75 -9.23 28.39
C LYS A 72 -55.55 -9.35 27.44
N LYS A 73 -54.37 -8.82 27.82
CA LYS A 73 -53.14 -8.84 27.00
C LYS A 73 -51.94 -9.25 27.85
N TYR A 74 -50.91 -9.80 27.21
CA TYR A 74 -49.61 -10.02 27.86
C TYR A 74 -49.02 -8.69 28.36
N PRO A 75 -48.46 -8.68 29.58
CA PRO A 75 -47.96 -7.44 30.18
C PRO A 75 -46.73 -6.91 29.43
N ALA A 76 -46.70 -5.60 29.15
CA ALA A 76 -45.59 -4.91 28.52
C ALA A 76 -44.69 -4.30 29.59
N CYS A 77 -43.87 -5.15 30.19
CA CYS A 77 -43.16 -4.80 31.40
C CYS A 77 -41.98 -3.83 31.19
N ARG A 78 -41.87 -2.84 32.06
CA ARG A 78 -40.75 -1.88 32.10
C ARG A 78 -40.21 -1.68 33.52
N PRO A 79 -38.92 -1.31 33.65
CA PRO A 79 -38.29 -1.13 34.96
C PRO A 79 -38.94 -0.03 35.81
N THR A 80 -39.47 1.02 35.18
CA THR A 80 -40.11 2.14 35.88
C THR A 80 -41.30 2.69 35.09
N PRO A 81 -42.26 3.36 35.76
CA PRO A 81 -43.36 4.08 35.12
C PRO A 81 -42.92 5.12 34.08
N GLY A 82 -41.79 5.79 34.30
CA GLY A 82 -41.24 6.77 33.36
C GLY A 82 -40.84 6.15 32.02
N ALA A 83 -40.30 4.92 32.04
CA ALA A 83 -39.88 4.20 30.85
C ALA A 83 -41.04 3.82 29.91
N CYS A 84 -42.27 3.75 30.42
CA CYS A 84 -43.45 3.56 29.57
C CYS A 84 -43.80 4.79 28.71
N LYS A 85 -43.32 5.98 29.09
CA LYS A 85 -43.58 7.24 28.38
C LYS A 85 -42.51 7.57 27.32
N GLU A 86 -41.44 6.78 27.22
CA GLU A 86 -40.39 6.99 26.22
C GLU A 86 -40.87 6.60 24.80
N ARG A 87 -40.92 7.58 23.88
CA ARG A 87 -41.27 7.33 22.46
C ARG A 87 -40.18 6.49 21.80
N GLY A 88 -40.58 5.36 21.19
CA GLY A 88 -39.72 4.55 20.32
C GLY A 88 -39.38 3.13 20.78
N LYS A 89 -39.84 2.70 21.97
CA LYS A 89 -39.63 1.31 22.44
C LYS A 89 -40.95 0.63 22.81
N GLY A 90 -41.86 0.47 21.84
CA GLY A 90 -43.18 -0.13 22.09
C GLY A 90 -43.85 -0.87 20.93
N LYS A 91 -43.20 -1.01 19.76
CA LYS A 91 -43.83 -1.68 18.59
C LYS A 91 -43.09 -2.91 18.06
N SER A 92 -41.95 -3.29 18.64
CA SER A 92 -41.14 -4.40 18.12
C SER A 92 -40.50 -5.24 19.21
N TRP A 93 -41.31 -5.76 20.12
CA TRP A 93 -41.00 -7.04 20.77
C TRP A 93 -42.28 -7.87 20.73
N GLY A 94 -42.26 -8.99 20.00
CA GLY A 94 -43.39 -9.92 19.93
C GLY A 94 -44.18 -10.01 18.62
N ARG A 95 -43.69 -9.51 17.48
CA ARG A 95 -44.22 -9.93 16.16
C ARG A 95 -43.18 -10.78 15.45
N LYS A 96 -43.48 -12.09 15.27
CA LYS A 96 -42.77 -12.98 14.35
C LYS A 96 -42.90 -12.38 12.94
N ALA A 97 -41.87 -11.67 12.49
CA ALA A 97 -41.78 -11.16 11.14
C ALA A 97 -41.15 -12.24 10.25
N LYS A 98 -41.98 -12.77 9.35
CA LYS A 98 -41.62 -13.59 8.18
C LYS A 98 -40.27 -13.17 7.56
N LYS A 99 -39.36 -14.14 7.44
CA LYS A 99 -38.43 -14.37 6.31
C LYS A 99 -37.89 -13.12 5.58
N ARG A 100 -37.31 -12.17 6.31
CA ARG A 100 -36.46 -11.07 5.79
C ARG A 100 -35.54 -10.55 6.90
N LYS A 101 -34.51 -11.30 7.30
CA LYS A 101 -33.49 -10.83 8.27
C LYS A 101 -32.09 -11.44 8.15
N ASN A 102 -31.86 -12.44 7.28
CA ASN A 102 -30.51 -13.02 7.19
C ASN A 102 -29.56 -12.13 6.36
N GLU A 103 -30.07 -11.46 5.32
CA GLU A 103 -29.26 -10.56 4.49
C GLU A 103 -28.87 -9.27 5.21
N GLU A 104 -29.77 -8.66 5.99
CA GLU A 104 -29.46 -7.40 6.72
C GLU A 104 -28.39 -7.60 7.81
N ILE A 105 -28.39 -8.74 8.49
CA ILE A 105 -27.36 -9.09 9.49
C ILE A 105 -26.04 -9.44 8.79
N SER A 106 -26.09 -10.14 7.65
CA SER A 106 -24.89 -10.40 6.81
C SER A 106 -24.25 -9.10 6.34
N MET A 107 -25.05 -8.15 5.88
CA MET A 107 -24.59 -6.84 5.42
C MET A 107 -23.99 -5.98 6.54
N GLU A 108 -24.53 -6.04 7.76
CA GLU A 108 -23.96 -5.32 8.92
C GLU A 108 -22.65 -5.94 9.40
N LEU A 109 -22.53 -7.28 9.38
CA LEU A 109 -21.29 -7.98 9.68
C LEU A 109 -20.21 -7.75 8.61
N GLU A 110 -20.59 -7.76 7.33
CA GLU A 110 -19.70 -7.43 6.21
C GLU A 110 -19.17 -5.99 6.31
N GLN A 111 -20.01 -5.04 6.72
CA GLN A 111 -19.60 -3.65 6.93
C GLN A 111 -18.58 -3.51 8.07
N ILE A 112 -18.80 -4.22 9.19
CA ILE A 112 -17.85 -4.21 10.32
C ILE A 112 -16.52 -4.86 9.91
N ILE A 113 -16.57 -6.00 9.21
CA ILE A 113 -15.37 -6.70 8.72
C ILE A 113 -14.60 -5.81 7.73
N LEU A 114 -15.29 -5.11 6.84
CA LEU A 114 -14.67 -4.18 5.89
C LEU A 114 -14.03 -2.97 6.59
N GLU A 115 -14.69 -2.41 7.60
CA GLU A 115 -14.16 -1.26 8.36
C GLU A 115 -12.90 -1.64 9.15
N GLU A 116 -12.89 -2.82 9.78
CA GLU A 116 -11.71 -3.36 10.48
C GLU A 116 -10.57 -3.72 9.52
N LEU A 117 -10.87 -4.36 8.38
CA LEU A 117 -9.87 -4.63 7.34
C LEU A 117 -9.27 -3.34 6.79
N GLU A 118 -10.08 -2.30 6.57
CA GLU A 118 -9.61 -1.00 6.10
C GLU A 118 -8.72 -0.32 7.15
N ALA A 119 -9.07 -0.40 8.44
CA ALA A 119 -8.24 0.09 9.53
C ALA A 119 -6.87 -0.62 9.60
N VAL A 120 -6.85 -1.96 9.51
CA VAL A 120 -5.61 -2.77 9.49
C VAL A 120 -4.75 -2.44 8.26
N LEU A 121 -5.38 -2.30 7.09
CA LEU A 121 -4.68 -1.89 5.87
C LEU A 121 -4.12 -0.48 5.99
N ASP A 122 -4.83 0.44 6.63
CA ASP A 122 -4.37 1.80 6.87
C ASP A 122 -3.23 1.87 7.89
N GLU A 123 -3.23 1.03 8.92
CA GLU A 123 -2.08 0.86 9.80
C GLU A 123 -0.87 0.30 9.07
N LYS A 124 -1.05 -0.75 8.26
CA LYS A 124 0.02 -1.30 7.40
C LYS A 124 0.53 -0.24 6.42
N LYS A 125 -0.34 0.55 5.78
CA LYS A 125 0.04 1.68 4.91
C LYS A 125 0.78 2.77 5.69
N LYS A 126 0.36 3.12 6.91
CA LYS A 126 1.06 4.09 7.78
C LYS A 126 2.46 3.59 8.17
N ARG A 127 2.60 2.31 8.52
CA ARG A 127 3.90 1.66 8.82
C ARG A 127 4.80 1.62 7.59
N LYS A 128 4.27 1.21 6.42
CA LYS A 128 4.96 1.26 5.12
C LYS A 128 5.40 2.68 4.76
N LYS A 129 4.54 3.68 4.95
CA LYS A 129 4.84 5.11 4.71
C LYS A 129 5.90 5.66 5.64
N LYS A 130 5.90 5.28 6.93
CA LYS A 130 6.98 5.60 7.88
C LYS A 130 8.31 4.94 7.46
N LYS A 131 8.32 3.65 7.09
CA LYS A 131 9.51 2.95 6.56
C LYS A 131 10.02 3.61 5.28
N LYS A 132 9.14 3.97 4.33
CA LYS A 132 9.46 4.67 3.07
C LYS A 132 10.05 6.06 3.32
N LYS A 133 9.50 6.84 4.27
CA LYS A 133 10.07 8.13 4.69
C LYS A 133 11.47 7.97 5.31
N LYS A 134 11.67 6.98 6.17
CA LYS A 134 12.98 6.70 6.80
C LYS A 134 14.02 6.26 5.76
N LYS A 135 13.66 5.40 4.80
CA LYS A 135 14.54 4.97 3.70
C LYS A 135 14.82 6.11 2.69
N LYS A 136 13.84 6.97 2.40
CA LYS A 136 14.04 8.16 1.54
C LYS A 136 14.95 9.21 2.19
N ALA A 137 14.87 9.38 3.51
CA ALA A 137 15.80 10.24 4.25
C ALA A 137 17.23 9.66 4.30
N LYS A 138 17.39 8.33 4.14
CA LYS A 138 18.69 7.66 4.01
C LYS A 138 19.31 7.72 2.60
N ARG A 139 18.59 8.24 1.60
CA ARG A 139 19.15 8.39 0.25
C ARG A 139 20.07 9.61 0.22
N ASP A 140 21.36 9.35 0.11
CA ASP A 140 22.43 10.33 0.12
C ASP A 140 22.66 10.95 -1.27
N ALA A 141 23.45 12.03 -1.33
CA ALA A 141 23.75 12.70 -2.59
C ALA A 141 24.43 11.77 -3.62
N CYS A 142 25.22 10.79 -3.15
CA CYS A 142 25.81 9.76 -3.99
C CYS A 142 24.77 8.84 -4.62
N TYR A 143 23.74 8.41 -3.88
CA TYR A 143 22.65 7.60 -4.43
C TYR A 143 22.00 8.26 -5.65
N HIS A 144 21.71 9.56 -5.56
CA HIS A 144 21.07 10.27 -6.66
C HIS A 144 21.99 10.45 -7.88
N LYS A 145 23.27 10.76 -7.66
CA LYS A 145 24.25 10.92 -8.75
C LYS A 145 24.56 9.60 -9.48
N VAL A 146 24.67 8.51 -8.72
CA VAL A 146 24.96 7.19 -9.29
C VAL A 146 23.72 6.63 -9.99
N LYS A 147 22.54 6.68 -9.37
CA LYS A 147 21.28 6.20 -9.98
C LYS A 147 20.95 6.90 -11.30
N SER A 148 21.33 8.16 -11.50
CA SER A 148 21.11 8.86 -12.77
C SER A 148 22.00 8.40 -13.92
N ARG A 149 23.13 7.73 -13.64
CA ARG A 149 24.09 7.28 -14.65
C ARG A 149 23.81 5.86 -15.14
N TYR A 150 23.28 4.98 -14.28
CA TYR A 150 23.04 3.59 -14.63
C TYR A 150 21.59 3.34 -15.04
N LYS A 151 21.40 2.72 -16.20
CA LYS A 151 20.07 2.36 -16.74
C LYS A 151 19.40 1.21 -15.97
N VAL A 152 20.18 0.28 -15.44
CA VAL A 152 19.68 -0.90 -14.71
C VAL A 152 20.03 -0.77 -13.23
N TRP A 153 19.00 -0.78 -12.38
CA TRP A 153 19.10 -0.62 -10.93
C TRP A 153 18.18 -1.62 -10.21
N PRO A 154 18.62 -2.30 -9.14
CA PRO A 154 20.00 -2.41 -8.65
C PRO A 154 20.85 -3.30 -9.57
N SER A 155 22.16 -3.02 -9.68
CA SER A 155 23.11 -3.88 -10.39
C SER A 155 24.44 -3.93 -9.62
N ALA A 156 25.24 -4.97 -9.84
CA ALA A 156 26.54 -5.12 -9.17
C ALA A 156 27.45 -3.89 -9.40
N TYR A 157 27.48 -3.38 -10.64
CA TYR A 157 28.24 -2.18 -11.01
C TYR A 157 27.67 -0.89 -10.41
N ALA A 158 26.34 -0.72 -10.40
CA ALA A 158 25.71 0.44 -9.78
C ALA A 158 25.93 0.47 -8.26
N SER A 159 25.92 -0.69 -7.61
CA SER A 159 26.26 -0.84 -6.18
C SER A 159 27.74 -0.53 -5.93
N GLY A 160 28.65 -1.00 -6.77
CA GLY A 160 30.08 -0.68 -6.68
C GLY A 160 30.38 0.81 -6.84
N ALA A 161 29.76 1.45 -7.84
CA ALA A 161 29.85 2.89 -8.06
C ALA A 161 29.29 3.73 -6.89
N LEU A 162 28.25 3.24 -6.22
CA LEU A 162 27.71 3.88 -5.01
C LEU A 162 28.73 3.90 -3.88
N VAL A 163 29.45 2.79 -3.66
CA VAL A 163 30.52 2.69 -2.66
C VAL A 163 31.68 3.60 -3.04
N LYS A 164 32.12 3.58 -4.30
CA LYS A 164 33.20 4.48 -4.79
C LYS A 164 32.82 5.95 -4.61
N CYS A 165 31.59 6.35 -4.95
CA CYS A 165 31.10 7.72 -4.73
C CYS A 165 31.13 8.13 -3.27
N ARG A 166 30.72 7.24 -2.35
CA ARG A 166 30.73 7.53 -0.91
C ARG A 166 32.15 7.72 -0.37
N LYS A 167 33.12 6.95 -0.90
CA LYS A 167 34.54 7.08 -0.53
C LYS A 167 35.14 8.41 -0.99
N VAL A 168 34.94 8.80 -2.25
CA VAL A 168 35.50 10.05 -2.78
C VAL A 168 34.68 11.30 -2.42
N GLY A 169 33.44 11.08 -1.98
CA GLY A 169 32.47 12.12 -1.66
C GLY A 169 31.69 12.60 -2.90
N ALA A 170 30.40 12.87 -2.71
CA ALA A 170 29.50 13.26 -3.79
C ALA A 170 29.95 14.53 -4.55
N LYS A 171 30.71 15.43 -3.92
CA LYS A 171 31.23 16.66 -4.56
C LYS A 171 32.31 16.37 -5.60
N ASN A 172 33.13 15.35 -5.35
CA ASN A 172 34.29 15.01 -6.18
C ASN A 172 34.00 13.88 -7.18
N TRP A 173 32.91 13.14 -6.99
CA TRP A 173 32.48 12.05 -7.86
C TRP A 173 32.24 12.50 -9.32
N GLY A 174 33.05 11.96 -10.24
CA GLY A 174 32.89 12.14 -11.68
C GLY A 174 33.45 13.47 -12.23
N ASN A 175 34.34 14.13 -11.50
CA ASN A 175 35.03 15.34 -11.96
C ASN A 175 36.43 15.08 -12.54
N SER A 176 36.93 13.84 -12.50
CA SER A 176 38.23 13.51 -13.06
C SER A 176 38.10 12.95 -14.48
N LYS A 177 38.92 13.45 -15.42
CA LYS A 177 38.94 13.01 -16.82
C LYS A 177 39.27 11.52 -16.96
N LYS A 178 40.06 10.99 -16.01
CA LYS A 178 40.47 9.58 -15.94
C LYS A 178 39.32 8.66 -15.53
N GLU A 179 38.57 9.02 -14.48
CA GLU A 179 37.35 8.26 -14.11
C GLU A 179 36.27 8.36 -15.18
N HIS A 180 36.14 9.49 -15.88
CA HIS A 180 35.17 9.61 -16.97
C HIS A 180 35.46 8.63 -18.11
N LEU A 181 36.74 8.48 -18.49
CA LEU A 181 37.15 7.51 -19.50
C LEU A 181 36.95 6.07 -19.02
N GLU A 182 37.34 5.74 -17.78
CA GLU A 182 37.12 4.41 -17.20
C GLU A 182 35.63 4.05 -17.13
N ILE A 183 34.78 5.00 -16.75
CA ILE A 183 33.32 4.81 -16.70
C ILE A 183 32.73 4.59 -18.10
N ILE A 184 33.20 5.32 -19.12
CA ILE A 184 32.74 5.12 -20.51
C ILE A 184 33.15 3.73 -21.00
N ILE A 185 34.41 3.35 -20.78
CA ILE A 185 34.94 2.04 -21.21
C ILE A 185 34.17 0.91 -20.51
N GLU A 186 33.89 1.03 -19.22
CA GLU A 186 33.11 0.05 -18.47
C GLU A 186 31.63 -0.04 -18.94
N ASP A 187 30.99 1.09 -19.30
CA ASP A 187 29.62 1.11 -19.81
C ASP A 187 29.52 0.52 -21.24
N GLU A 188 30.49 0.80 -22.10
CA GLU A 188 30.57 0.19 -23.44
C GLU A 188 30.80 -1.32 -23.35
N LEU A 189 31.67 -1.79 -22.46
CA LEU A 189 31.85 -3.22 -22.18
C LEU A 189 30.56 -3.88 -21.67
N ALA A 190 29.83 -3.21 -20.77
CA ALA A 190 28.55 -3.71 -20.26
C ALA A 190 27.48 -3.79 -21.36
N GLN A 191 27.42 -2.80 -22.26
CA GLN A 191 26.53 -2.83 -23.43
C GLN A 191 26.89 -3.97 -24.39
N VAL A 192 28.17 -4.16 -24.72
CA VAL A 192 28.64 -5.26 -25.58
C VAL A 192 28.30 -6.62 -24.97
N LEU A 193 28.47 -6.80 -23.66
CA LEU A 193 28.10 -8.05 -22.96
C LEU A 193 26.58 -8.28 -22.93
N ALA A 194 25.78 -7.22 -22.78
CA ALA A 194 24.32 -7.29 -22.82
C ALA A 194 23.80 -7.61 -24.22
N GLU A 195 24.40 -7.03 -25.27
CA GLU A 195 24.13 -7.37 -26.66
C GLU A 195 24.54 -8.81 -27.00
N ARG A 196 25.65 -9.31 -26.42
CA ARG A 196 26.06 -10.73 -26.55
C ARG A 196 25.02 -11.67 -25.91
N LYS A 197 24.36 -11.26 -24.82
CA LYS A 197 23.22 -11.99 -24.24
C LYS A 197 21.97 -11.91 -25.12
N GLN A 198 21.69 -10.79 -25.78
CA GLN A 198 20.57 -10.66 -26.74
C GLN A 198 20.79 -11.44 -28.05
N LYS A 199 22.04 -11.57 -28.55
CA LYS A 199 22.36 -12.45 -29.69
C LYS A 199 22.22 -13.94 -29.37
N ARG A 200 22.18 -14.32 -28.08
CA ARG A 200 21.74 -15.66 -27.62
C ARG A 200 20.22 -15.77 -27.39
N GLY A 201 19.46 -14.70 -27.62
CA GLY A 201 18.01 -14.60 -27.45
C GLY A 201 17.21 -14.71 -28.74
N GLY A 202 17.67 -15.48 -29.73
CA GLY A 202 16.85 -15.81 -30.90
C GLY A 202 15.63 -16.62 -30.46
N LYS A 203 14.43 -16.20 -30.91
CA LYS A 203 13.11 -16.82 -30.66
C LYS A 203 13.24 -18.25 -30.14
N LYS A 204 12.92 -18.43 -28.87
CA LYS A 204 12.95 -19.73 -28.18
C LYS A 204 12.28 -20.74 -29.10
N CYS A 205 12.94 -21.86 -29.35
CA CYS A 205 12.22 -23.02 -29.87
C CYS A 205 11.01 -23.29 -28.96
N TRP A 206 9.98 -23.92 -29.51
CA TRP A 206 8.79 -24.34 -28.78
C TRP A 206 9.16 -25.01 -27.45
N ASP A 207 8.29 -24.94 -26.45
CA ASP A 207 8.58 -25.57 -25.17
C ASP A 207 8.85 -27.07 -25.36
N GLY A 208 9.90 -27.58 -24.73
CA GLY A 208 10.42 -28.92 -25.03
C GLY A 208 11.30 -29.05 -26.27
N TYR A 209 11.76 -27.95 -26.92
CA TYR A 209 12.71 -27.97 -28.05
C TYR A 209 13.90 -27.02 -27.80
N VAL A 210 15.07 -27.31 -28.39
CA VAL A 210 16.31 -26.51 -28.30
C VAL A 210 16.91 -26.23 -29.67
N ARG A 211 17.68 -25.14 -29.79
CA ARG A 211 18.24 -24.69 -31.07
C ARG A 211 19.36 -25.63 -31.54
N ASN A 212 19.31 -26.11 -32.78
CA ASN A 212 20.42 -26.80 -33.45
C ASN A 212 21.37 -25.81 -34.16
N TYR A 213 22.65 -25.72 -33.74
CA TYR A 213 23.63 -24.74 -34.28
C TYR A 213 24.15 -25.10 -35.67
N LYS A 214 23.89 -26.31 -36.13
CA LYS A 214 24.35 -26.82 -37.43
C LYS A 214 23.42 -26.48 -38.60
N VAL A 215 22.20 -26.00 -38.33
CA VAL A 215 21.18 -25.74 -39.35
C VAL A 215 20.89 -24.24 -39.41
N PRO A 216 20.84 -23.63 -40.62
CA PRO A 216 20.49 -22.22 -40.78
C PRO A 216 19.15 -21.89 -40.13
N LYS A 217 19.07 -20.68 -39.57
CA LYS A 217 17.87 -20.22 -38.85
C LYS A 217 16.68 -20.16 -39.81
N GLY A 218 15.57 -20.84 -39.45
CA GLY A 218 14.35 -20.88 -40.25
C GLY A 218 14.26 -22.04 -41.23
N ALA A 219 15.35 -22.79 -41.45
CA ALA A 219 15.31 -24.01 -42.23
C ALA A 219 14.66 -25.17 -41.43
N PRO A 220 14.06 -26.16 -42.11
CA PRO A 220 13.59 -27.40 -41.48
C PRO A 220 14.70 -28.04 -40.64
N GLY A 221 14.39 -28.38 -39.38
CA GLY A 221 15.38 -28.97 -38.45
C GLY A 221 16.22 -27.96 -37.63
N SER A 222 15.96 -26.66 -37.75
CA SER A 222 16.63 -25.61 -36.93
C SER A 222 16.28 -25.66 -35.43
N CYS A 223 15.17 -26.29 -35.06
CA CYS A 223 14.81 -26.64 -33.68
C CYS A 223 14.72 -28.16 -33.52
N LYS A 224 15.49 -28.72 -32.58
CA LYS A 224 15.44 -30.16 -32.24
C LYS A 224 14.66 -30.35 -30.95
N LYS A 225 13.88 -31.44 -30.85
CA LYS A 225 13.18 -31.79 -29.60
C LYS A 225 14.23 -31.89 -28.50
N LYS A 226 13.96 -31.32 -27.32
CA LYS A 226 14.67 -31.72 -26.11
C LYS A 226 14.41 -33.21 -26.04
N GLY A 227 15.43 -34.01 -26.38
CA GLY A 227 15.36 -35.41 -26.06
C GLY A 227 14.96 -35.47 -24.60
N LYS A 228 13.98 -36.31 -24.25
CA LYS A 228 14.05 -36.90 -22.92
C LYS A 228 15.46 -37.46 -22.86
N LYS A 229 16.36 -36.76 -22.17
CA LYS A 229 17.43 -37.45 -21.50
C LYS A 229 16.65 -38.38 -20.55
N ARG A 230 16.29 -39.58 -21.03
CA ARG A 230 16.92 -40.74 -20.42
C ARG A 230 18.37 -40.33 -20.41
N ILE A 231 18.84 -39.92 -19.26
CA ILE A 231 20.26 -40.01 -18.99
C ILE A 231 20.54 -41.44 -19.42
N LYS A 232 21.11 -41.61 -20.62
CA LYS A 232 22.06 -42.69 -20.78
C LYS A 232 23.06 -42.28 -19.72
N GLU A 233 22.95 -42.93 -18.57
CA GLU A 233 24.12 -43.22 -17.78
C GLU A 233 25.07 -43.78 -18.85
N GLU A 234 25.95 -42.92 -19.36
CA GLU A 234 27.32 -43.37 -19.39
C GLU A 234 27.52 -43.90 -17.98
N GLU A 235 27.88 -45.17 -17.90
CA GLU A 235 28.33 -45.82 -16.67
C GLU A 235 29.57 -45.08 -16.16
N GLU A 236 29.39 -43.83 -15.71
CA GLU A 236 30.21 -43.29 -14.65
C GLU A 236 29.80 -44.11 -13.45
N LYS A 237 30.68 -45.04 -13.09
CA LYS A 237 30.64 -45.80 -11.85
C LYS A 237 30.07 -44.88 -10.75
N PRO A 238 29.03 -45.29 -10.01
CA PRO A 238 28.51 -44.47 -8.91
C PRO A 238 29.69 -44.05 -8.03
N ASP A 239 29.97 -42.75 -8.00
CA ASP A 239 31.09 -42.19 -7.24
C ASP A 239 30.96 -42.68 -5.80
N LEU A 240 32.01 -43.30 -5.26
CA LEU A 240 31.96 -43.98 -3.96
C LEU A 240 31.42 -43.06 -2.86
N LYS A 241 31.73 -41.76 -2.99
CA LYS A 241 31.18 -40.68 -2.16
C LYS A 241 29.66 -40.65 -2.10
N SER A 242 28.98 -40.83 -3.23
CA SER A 242 27.52 -40.84 -3.29
C SER A 242 26.91 -42.06 -2.59
N LYS A 243 27.57 -43.22 -2.69
CA LYS A 243 27.15 -44.44 -1.98
C LYS A 243 27.31 -44.30 -0.48
N VAL A 244 28.43 -43.72 -0.02
CA VAL A 244 28.69 -43.45 1.40
C VAL A 244 27.64 -42.49 1.98
N ILE A 245 27.36 -41.37 1.29
CA ILE A 245 26.34 -40.41 1.74
C ILE A 245 24.95 -41.04 1.79
N LYS A 246 24.60 -41.87 0.79
CA LYS A 246 23.31 -42.57 0.77
C LYS A 246 23.20 -43.55 1.95
N ALA A 247 24.23 -44.35 2.19
CA ALA A 247 24.28 -45.29 3.32
C ALA A 247 24.13 -44.55 4.66
N LEU A 248 24.82 -43.43 4.85
CA LEU A 248 24.67 -42.59 6.04
C LEU A 248 23.23 -42.10 6.22
N ARG A 249 22.53 -41.70 5.16
CA ARG A 249 21.12 -41.29 5.24
C ARG A 249 20.18 -42.45 5.56
N ASP A 250 20.43 -43.61 4.97
CA ASP A 250 19.62 -44.81 5.18
C ASP A 250 19.77 -45.32 6.63
N GLU A 251 20.93 -45.12 7.26
CA GLU A 251 21.19 -45.41 8.69
C GLU A 251 20.82 -44.25 9.64
N GLY A 252 20.19 -43.18 9.15
CA GLY A 252 19.67 -42.09 9.99
C GLY A 252 20.64 -40.95 10.30
N GLY A 253 21.71 -40.81 9.51
CA GLY A 253 22.67 -39.70 9.55
C GLY A 253 23.99 -40.04 10.22
N ALA A 254 24.10 -41.20 10.87
CA ALA A 254 25.34 -41.73 11.42
C ALA A 254 25.42 -43.23 11.17
N ALA A 255 26.60 -43.74 10.82
CA ALA A 255 26.82 -45.17 10.62
C ALA A 255 28.22 -45.58 11.04
N GLY A 256 28.33 -46.78 11.60
CA GLY A 256 29.62 -47.45 11.80
C GLY A 256 30.24 -47.92 10.48
N MET A 257 31.55 -48.09 10.46
CA MET A 257 32.32 -48.48 9.26
C MET A 257 31.83 -49.81 8.66
N ASP A 258 31.46 -50.79 9.48
CA ASP A 258 30.96 -52.09 9.00
C ASP A 258 29.64 -51.97 8.21
N ALA A 259 28.76 -51.05 8.61
CA ALA A 259 27.52 -50.77 7.89
C ALA A 259 27.82 -50.12 6.53
N LEU A 260 28.81 -49.22 6.46
CA LEU A 260 29.22 -48.58 5.23
C LEU A 260 29.88 -49.56 4.26
N ILE A 261 30.74 -50.47 4.74
CA ILE A 261 31.31 -51.54 3.92
C ILE A 261 30.20 -52.40 3.32
N LYS A 262 29.20 -52.77 4.13
CA LYS A 262 28.06 -53.59 3.68
C LYS A 262 27.18 -52.89 2.63
N HIS A 263 26.96 -51.58 2.76
CA HIS A 263 26.12 -50.82 1.82
C HIS A 263 26.85 -50.38 0.55
N THR A 264 28.16 -50.12 0.64
CA THR A 264 28.94 -49.59 -0.49
C THR A 264 29.68 -50.67 -1.27
N GLU A 265 29.90 -51.84 -0.65
CA GLU A 265 30.73 -52.96 -1.13
C GLU A 265 32.21 -52.57 -1.37
N ALA A 266 32.66 -51.48 -0.74
CA ALA A 266 34.02 -50.97 -0.86
C ALA A 266 34.92 -51.40 0.30
N SER A 267 36.22 -51.30 0.11
CA SER A 267 37.20 -51.55 1.16
C SER A 267 37.21 -50.41 2.19
N LYS A 268 37.59 -50.73 3.43
CA LYS A 268 37.71 -49.76 4.52
C LYS A 268 38.56 -48.55 4.14
N GLU A 269 39.68 -48.78 3.46
CA GLU A 269 40.63 -47.74 3.04
C GLU A 269 40.06 -46.79 1.99
N GLU A 270 39.16 -47.26 1.14
CA GLU A 270 38.50 -46.43 0.13
C GLU A 270 37.43 -45.54 0.77
N ILE A 271 36.72 -46.06 1.77
CA ILE A 271 35.74 -45.30 2.54
C ILE A 271 36.45 -44.24 3.40
N ASP A 272 37.55 -44.58 4.05
CA ASP A 272 38.36 -43.62 4.83
C ASP A 272 38.83 -42.44 3.98
N LYS A 273 39.33 -42.68 2.76
CA LYS A 273 39.72 -41.60 1.82
C LYS A 273 38.55 -40.69 1.45
N VAL A 274 37.34 -41.24 1.32
CA VAL A 274 36.13 -40.46 1.03
C VAL A 274 35.72 -39.63 2.24
N VAL A 275 35.82 -40.19 3.44
CA VAL A 275 35.48 -39.52 4.70
C VAL A 275 36.46 -38.39 4.97
N ASP A 276 37.76 -38.62 4.79
CA ASP A 276 38.82 -37.61 4.97
C ASP A 276 38.73 -36.47 3.93
N SER A 277 38.21 -36.76 2.73
CA SER A 277 38.07 -35.77 1.64
C SER A 277 36.70 -35.07 1.62
N ALA A 278 35.75 -35.48 2.44
CA ALA A 278 34.40 -34.92 2.46
C ALA A 278 34.24 -33.92 3.61
N ASP A 279 34.10 -32.64 3.26
CA ASP A 279 33.91 -31.56 4.25
C ASP A 279 32.63 -31.71 5.10
N ASN A 280 31.64 -32.45 4.58
CA ASN A 280 30.32 -32.65 5.19
C ASN A 280 30.19 -33.96 5.99
N ILE A 281 31.29 -34.69 6.19
CA ILE A 281 31.31 -35.95 6.95
C ILE A 281 32.33 -35.83 8.10
N LYS A 282 32.00 -36.33 9.29
CA LYS A 282 32.92 -36.33 10.44
C LYS A 282 32.89 -37.66 11.18
N VAL A 283 34.04 -38.07 11.71
CA VAL A 283 34.15 -39.24 12.60
C VAL A 283 33.96 -38.79 14.05
N HIS A 284 33.06 -39.44 14.76
CA HIS A 284 32.80 -39.26 16.19
C HIS A 284 33.90 -39.92 17.03
N GLU A 285 34.06 -39.53 18.29
CA GLU A 285 35.07 -40.11 19.20
C GLU A 285 34.88 -41.62 19.40
N ASP A 286 33.65 -42.09 19.29
CA ASP A 286 33.27 -43.51 19.39
C ASP A 286 33.49 -44.30 18.08
N GLY A 287 33.96 -43.64 17.02
CA GLY A 287 34.29 -44.26 15.73
C GLY A 287 33.16 -44.28 14.69
N ASP A 288 32.00 -43.70 15.01
CA ASP A 288 30.88 -43.57 14.07
C ASP A 288 31.09 -42.42 13.08
N ILE A 289 30.64 -42.60 11.84
CA ILE A 289 30.77 -41.61 10.76
C ILE A 289 29.43 -40.87 10.64
N ILE A 290 29.45 -39.54 10.76
CA ILE A 290 28.28 -38.67 10.84
C ILE A 290 28.21 -37.73 9.62
N LEU A 291 27.04 -37.67 8.99
CA LEU A 291 26.73 -36.74 7.89
C LEU A 291 26.21 -35.41 8.47
N MET A 292 26.94 -34.32 8.26
CA MET A 292 26.66 -32.98 8.79
C MET A 292 25.74 -32.13 7.90
N ASP A 293 25.03 -32.73 6.94
CA ASP A 293 24.18 -32.08 5.93
C ASP A 293 23.02 -31.21 6.50
N SER A 294 22.83 -31.15 7.83
CA SER A 294 21.62 -30.57 8.44
C SER A 294 21.75 -29.17 9.06
N LEU A 295 22.86 -28.44 8.90
CA LEU A 295 23.00 -27.09 9.50
C LEU A 295 23.30 -25.96 8.51
N GLU A 296 23.85 -26.24 7.33
CA GLU A 296 24.28 -25.19 6.40
C GLU A 296 23.26 -24.91 5.28
N GLU A 297 22.51 -25.90 4.82
CA GLU A 297 21.54 -25.71 3.73
C GLU A 297 20.28 -24.93 4.16
N GLN A 298 19.82 -25.06 5.40
CA GLN A 298 18.64 -24.34 5.91
C GLN A 298 18.90 -22.83 6.08
N LEU A 299 20.09 -22.46 6.57
CA LEU A 299 20.52 -21.07 6.73
C LEU A 299 20.62 -20.36 5.37
N ILE A 300 21.20 -21.04 4.37
CA ILE A 300 21.37 -20.47 3.02
C ILE A 300 20.02 -20.31 2.32
N HIS A 301 19.10 -21.27 2.44
CA HIS A 301 17.77 -21.14 1.84
C HIS A 301 16.95 -20.01 2.46
N GLU A 302 16.95 -19.87 3.78
CA GLU A 302 16.24 -18.80 4.48
C GLU A 302 16.87 -17.42 4.19
N GLU A 303 18.20 -17.33 4.08
CA GLU A 303 18.87 -16.10 3.65
C GLU A 303 18.57 -15.74 2.20
N ILE A 304 18.53 -16.71 1.28
CA ILE A 304 18.20 -16.48 -0.12
C ILE A 304 16.74 -16.05 -0.26
N GLU A 305 15.82 -16.68 0.45
CA GLU A 305 14.41 -16.27 0.47
C GLU A 305 14.26 -14.86 1.02
N ASN A 306 14.88 -14.53 2.16
CA ASN A 306 14.89 -13.19 2.72
C ASN A 306 15.51 -12.16 1.76
N PHE A 307 16.60 -12.51 1.07
CA PHE A 307 17.25 -11.65 0.09
C PHE A 307 16.37 -11.41 -1.14
N LEU A 308 15.70 -12.45 -1.66
CA LEU A 308 14.78 -12.35 -2.78
C LEU A 308 13.55 -11.52 -2.42
N GLU A 309 12.98 -11.73 -1.23
CA GLU A 309 11.83 -10.97 -0.72
C GLU A 309 12.17 -9.49 -0.51
N GLU A 310 13.36 -9.21 0.04
CA GLU A 310 13.86 -7.84 0.19
C GLU A 310 14.11 -7.19 -1.18
N SER A 311 14.65 -7.92 -2.16
CA SER A 311 14.87 -7.42 -3.52
C SER A 311 13.55 -7.08 -4.24
N LEU A 312 12.54 -7.95 -4.15
CA LEU A 312 11.20 -7.76 -4.71
C LEU A 312 10.50 -6.57 -4.06
N TYR A 313 10.67 -6.42 -2.74
CA TYR A 313 10.13 -5.28 -2.00
C TYR A 313 10.75 -3.94 -2.46
N TYR A 314 12.05 -3.89 -2.76
CA TYR A 314 12.68 -2.69 -3.32
C TYR A 314 12.25 -2.41 -4.75
N GLY A 315 12.08 -3.43 -5.59
CA GLY A 315 11.52 -3.27 -6.95
C GLY A 315 10.13 -2.64 -6.93
N LEU A 316 9.24 -3.16 -6.09
CA LEU A 316 7.89 -2.61 -5.90
C LEU A 316 7.88 -1.18 -5.36
N ILE A 317 8.85 -0.81 -4.51
CA ILE A 317 8.99 0.56 -3.99
C ILE A 317 9.31 1.54 -5.11
N ASP A 318 10.20 1.16 -6.03
CA ASP A 318 10.65 2.00 -7.13
C ASP A 318 9.52 2.20 -8.16
N GLU A 319 8.78 1.14 -8.52
CA GLU A 319 7.57 1.24 -9.37
C GLU A 319 6.49 2.13 -8.73
N GLU A 320 6.25 1.97 -7.42
CA GLU A 320 5.26 2.79 -6.72
C GLU A 320 5.73 4.25 -6.57
N GLU A 321 7.04 4.51 -6.50
CA GLU A 321 7.61 5.85 -6.51
C GLU A 321 7.48 6.51 -7.89
N GLU A 322 7.73 5.79 -8.98
CA GLU A 322 7.49 6.25 -10.35
C GLU A 322 6.01 6.58 -10.57
N LEU A 323 5.09 5.73 -10.13
CA LEU A 323 3.66 6.00 -10.16
C LEU A 323 3.28 7.22 -9.33
N ASN A 324 3.89 7.42 -8.16
CA ASN A 324 3.62 8.58 -7.31
C ASN A 324 4.23 9.87 -7.87
N GLU A 325 5.37 9.79 -8.56
CA GLU A 325 5.97 10.90 -9.31
C GLU A 325 5.15 11.23 -10.55
N ALA A 326 4.64 10.24 -11.27
CA ALA A 326 3.67 10.41 -12.36
C ALA A 326 2.37 11.05 -11.84
N LYS A 327 1.87 10.63 -10.67
CA LYS A 327 0.72 11.25 -9.99
C LYS A 327 1.01 12.67 -9.48
N LYS A 328 2.23 12.97 -9.02
CA LYS A 328 2.67 14.36 -8.71
C LYS A 328 2.81 15.21 -9.98
N LYS A 329 3.23 14.61 -11.08
CA LYS A 329 3.31 15.22 -12.42
C LYS A 329 1.92 15.46 -13.03
N LYS A 330 0.88 14.72 -12.61
CA LYS A 330 -0.54 15.15 -12.70
C LYS A 330 -0.82 16.29 -11.71
N LYS A 331 -0.20 17.45 -11.97
CA LYS A 331 -0.20 18.63 -11.09
C LYS A 331 -1.64 19.08 -10.80
N LYS A 332 -1.98 19.25 -9.51
CA LYS A 332 -3.25 19.83 -9.04
C LYS A 332 -3.68 21.04 -9.88
N ALA A 333 -4.97 21.11 -10.23
CA ALA A 333 -5.55 22.22 -10.97
C ALA A 333 -5.25 23.56 -10.26
N CYS A 334 -4.78 24.56 -11.00
CA CYS A 334 -4.50 25.88 -10.43
C CYS A 334 -5.82 26.55 -10.05
N LYS A 335 -5.93 27.01 -8.80
CA LYS A 335 -7.06 27.82 -8.33
C LYS A 335 -6.73 29.31 -8.52
N PRO A 336 -7.70 30.14 -8.97
CA PRO A 336 -7.48 31.59 -9.09
C PRO A 336 -7.37 32.26 -7.72
N SER A 337 -6.52 33.28 -7.63
CA SER A 337 -6.41 34.13 -6.44
C SER A 337 -7.64 35.04 -6.27
N LYS A 338 -7.83 35.57 -5.05
CA LYS A 338 -8.94 36.49 -4.72
C LYS A 338 -9.01 37.64 -5.74
N GLY A 339 -10.19 37.88 -6.30
CA GLY A 339 -10.41 38.91 -7.32
C GLY A 339 -10.01 38.54 -8.76
N LYS A 340 -9.40 37.37 -8.99
CA LYS A 340 -9.10 36.85 -10.33
C LYS A 340 -10.08 35.76 -10.74
N LYS A 341 -10.38 35.71 -12.05
CA LYS A 341 -11.35 34.74 -12.61
C LYS A 341 -10.70 33.46 -13.11
N PHE A 342 -9.47 33.54 -13.60
CA PHE A 342 -8.79 32.42 -14.25
C PHE A 342 -7.44 32.16 -13.61
N ALA A 343 -6.98 30.92 -13.70
CA ALA A 343 -5.62 30.52 -13.37
C ALA A 343 -5.09 29.54 -14.41
N ARG A 344 -3.83 29.70 -14.81
CA ARG A 344 -3.14 28.79 -15.74
C ARG A 344 -1.75 28.48 -15.20
N ARG A 345 -1.28 27.27 -15.46
CA ARG A 345 0.10 26.89 -15.15
C ARG A 345 1.03 27.37 -16.26
N VAL A 346 2.08 28.08 -15.91
CA VAL A 346 3.09 28.64 -16.83
C VAL A 346 4.45 28.36 -16.22
N LYS A 347 5.35 27.70 -16.97
CA LYS A 347 6.70 27.33 -16.48
C LYS A 347 6.68 26.71 -15.08
N GLY A 348 5.73 25.79 -14.84
CA GLY A 348 5.56 25.10 -13.56
C GLY A 348 4.80 25.88 -12.46
N ARG A 349 4.68 27.22 -12.54
CA ARG A 349 4.02 28.08 -11.55
C ARG A 349 2.56 28.37 -11.92
N CYS A 350 1.68 28.51 -10.94
CA CYS A 350 0.29 28.91 -11.18
C CYS A 350 0.19 30.44 -11.29
N VAL A 351 -0.32 30.94 -12.40
CA VAL A 351 -0.49 32.36 -12.68
C VAL A 351 -1.98 32.67 -12.76
N SER A 352 -2.46 33.58 -11.90
CA SER A 352 -3.85 34.01 -11.85
C SER A 352 -4.06 35.30 -12.66
N TYR A 353 -5.14 35.37 -13.45
CA TYR A 353 -5.38 36.45 -14.40
C TYR A 353 -6.87 36.67 -14.69
N GLY A 354 -7.20 37.78 -15.36
CA GLY A 354 -8.56 38.24 -15.61
C GLY A 354 -9.30 38.73 -14.36
N GLN A 355 -10.29 39.62 -14.53
CA GLN A 355 -11.05 40.19 -13.42
C GLN A 355 -12.25 39.32 -13.05
N ALA A 356 -12.41 39.02 -11.76
CA ALA A 356 -13.59 38.31 -11.25
C ALA A 356 -14.83 39.20 -11.17
N GLY A 357 -16.01 38.56 -11.15
CA GLY A 357 -17.32 39.19 -10.98
C GLY A 357 -18.24 39.08 -12.19
N LYS A 358 -19.47 39.55 -12.01
CA LYS A 358 -20.52 39.64 -13.02
C LYS A 358 -20.71 41.11 -13.45
N ALA A 359 -21.19 41.32 -14.66
CA ALA A 359 -21.73 42.61 -15.09
C ALA A 359 -23.11 42.85 -14.42
N LYS A 360 -23.63 44.09 -14.47
CA LYS A 360 -24.95 44.44 -13.91
C LYS A 360 -26.07 43.51 -14.41
N GLY A 361 -26.05 43.13 -15.70
CA GLY A 361 -27.00 42.16 -16.28
C GLY A 361 -26.63 40.68 -16.10
N GLY A 362 -25.93 40.31 -15.02
CA GLY A 362 -25.62 38.91 -14.68
C GLY A 362 -24.55 38.19 -15.53
N GLY A 363 -24.21 38.72 -16.71
CA GLY A 363 -23.19 38.18 -17.61
C GLY A 363 -21.74 38.34 -17.11
N ALA A 364 -20.76 37.88 -17.89
CA ALA A 364 -19.34 38.05 -17.57
C ALA A 364 -18.96 39.55 -17.46
N ARG A 365 -18.16 39.93 -16.46
CA ARG A 365 -17.73 41.32 -16.22
C ARG A 365 -17.00 41.96 -17.40
N ILE A 366 -16.18 41.18 -18.10
CA ILE A 366 -15.48 41.56 -19.33
C ILE A 366 -15.81 40.49 -20.37
N LYS A 367 -16.20 40.92 -21.58
CA LYS A 367 -16.50 40.05 -22.72
C LYS A 367 -15.81 40.60 -23.98
N PRO A 368 -15.17 39.76 -24.80
CA PRO A 368 -14.59 40.20 -26.07
C PRO A 368 -15.64 40.79 -27.02
N GLY A 369 -15.29 41.82 -27.79
CA GLY A 369 -16.20 42.49 -28.72
C GLY A 369 -17.26 43.36 -28.04
N THR A 370 -16.99 43.85 -26.83
CA THR A 370 -17.85 44.79 -26.10
C THR A 370 -17.07 46.06 -25.74
N SER A 371 -17.78 47.15 -25.43
CA SER A 371 -17.16 48.41 -24.95
C SER A 371 -16.23 48.17 -23.75
N LYS A 372 -16.62 47.33 -22.79
CA LYS A 372 -15.79 46.94 -21.65
C LYS A 372 -14.55 46.11 -22.05
N GLY A 373 -14.69 45.26 -23.06
CA GLY A 373 -13.56 44.53 -23.65
C GLY A 373 -12.54 45.47 -24.30
N ASN A 374 -13.04 46.45 -25.07
CA ASN A 374 -12.20 47.47 -25.71
C ASN A 374 -11.49 48.36 -24.67
N ALA A 375 -12.23 48.83 -23.66
CA ALA A 375 -11.65 49.61 -22.56
C ALA A 375 -10.54 48.83 -21.81
N TYR A 376 -10.71 47.52 -21.63
CA TYR A 376 -9.65 46.68 -21.07
C TYR A 376 -8.44 46.58 -22.01
N CYS A 377 -8.66 46.26 -23.28
CA CYS A 377 -7.57 46.07 -24.25
C CYS A 377 -6.77 47.36 -24.48
N ALA A 378 -7.42 48.53 -24.45
CA ALA A 378 -6.79 49.84 -24.57
C ALA A 378 -5.86 50.13 -23.38
N ARG A 379 -6.36 50.02 -22.13
CA ARG A 379 -5.53 50.19 -20.92
C ARG A 379 -4.35 49.21 -20.91
N SER A 380 -4.65 47.93 -21.14
CA SER A 380 -3.64 46.88 -21.16
C SER A 380 -2.60 47.06 -22.28
N TYR A 381 -2.95 47.74 -23.38
CA TYR A 381 -2.00 48.05 -24.45
C TYR A 381 -1.05 49.18 -24.04
N GLY A 382 -1.56 50.18 -23.30
CA GLY A 382 -0.74 51.18 -22.61
C GLY A 382 0.24 50.52 -21.64
N ASP A 383 -0.26 49.69 -20.72
CA ASP A 383 0.58 48.97 -19.74
C ASP A 383 1.64 48.08 -20.41
N MET A 384 1.30 47.48 -21.55
CA MET A 384 2.23 46.63 -22.30
C MET A 384 3.36 47.46 -22.90
N LYS A 385 3.05 48.63 -23.47
CA LYS A 385 4.04 49.56 -24.04
C LYS A 385 4.91 50.20 -22.98
N SER A 386 4.33 50.74 -21.91
CA SER A 386 5.06 51.43 -20.85
C SER A 386 6.05 50.51 -20.12
N HIS A 387 5.73 49.22 -20.02
CA HIS A 387 6.60 48.23 -19.39
C HIS A 387 7.44 47.39 -20.38
N GLY A 388 7.48 47.75 -21.67
CA GLY A 388 8.28 47.05 -22.67
C GLY A 388 7.97 45.55 -22.80
N LYS A 389 6.71 45.14 -22.60
CA LYS A 389 6.30 43.73 -22.57
C LYS A 389 5.97 43.21 -23.95
N ASP A 390 6.48 42.01 -24.25
CA ASP A 390 6.17 41.31 -25.50
C ASP A 390 5.27 40.09 -25.24
N CYS A 391 3.97 40.29 -25.49
CA CYS A 391 2.96 39.24 -25.35
C CYS A 391 2.98 38.18 -26.46
N SER A 392 3.76 38.38 -27.53
CA SER A 392 3.95 37.41 -28.60
C SER A 392 5.13 36.47 -28.32
N GLY A 393 6.16 36.96 -27.62
CA GLY A 393 7.35 36.21 -27.25
C GLY A 393 7.46 35.90 -25.76
N LYS A 394 8.52 36.43 -25.12
CA LYS A 394 8.98 35.99 -23.79
C LYS A 394 7.95 36.20 -22.65
N ASP A 395 7.08 37.20 -22.77
CA ASP A 395 6.12 37.57 -21.71
C ASP A 395 4.72 36.96 -21.90
N ARG A 396 4.52 36.10 -22.91
CA ARG A 396 3.23 35.42 -23.19
C ARG A 396 2.62 34.71 -21.98
N GLY A 397 3.45 34.33 -21.02
CA GLY A 397 3.06 33.67 -19.77
C GLY A 397 2.64 34.59 -18.61
N THR A 398 2.79 35.91 -18.74
CA THR A 398 2.51 36.87 -17.67
C THR A 398 1.00 37.11 -17.48
N PRO A 399 0.53 37.53 -16.29
CA PRO A 399 -0.89 37.82 -16.04
C PRO A 399 -1.54 38.78 -17.06
N LEU A 400 -0.77 39.78 -17.52
CA LEU A 400 -1.20 40.75 -18.51
C LEU A 400 -1.45 40.08 -19.86
N CYS A 401 -0.47 39.36 -20.38
CA CYS A 401 -0.57 38.71 -21.70
C CYS A 401 -1.60 37.58 -21.72
N LEU A 402 -1.72 36.82 -20.62
CA LEU A 402 -2.80 35.84 -20.44
C LEU A 402 -4.19 36.47 -20.51
N SER A 403 -4.36 37.64 -19.90
CA SER A 403 -5.61 38.38 -19.93
C SER A 403 -5.89 38.94 -21.33
N ARG A 404 -4.89 39.52 -22.02
CA ARG A 404 -5.02 39.98 -23.40
C ARG A 404 -5.41 38.85 -24.36
N GLN A 405 -4.83 37.66 -24.20
CA GLN A 405 -5.18 36.47 -24.96
C GLN A 405 -6.63 36.04 -24.69
N LYS A 406 -7.04 36.00 -23.41
CA LYS A 406 -8.40 35.61 -23.01
C LYS A 406 -9.47 36.55 -23.56
N TRP A 407 -9.16 37.84 -23.62
CA TRP A 407 -10.07 38.86 -24.13
C TRP A 407 -9.91 39.15 -25.63
N LYS A 408 -9.09 38.35 -26.33
CA LYS A 408 -8.85 38.46 -27.78
C LYS A 408 -8.45 39.89 -28.20
N CYS A 409 -7.54 40.50 -27.44
CA CYS A 409 -7.07 41.85 -27.74
C CYS A 409 -6.20 41.87 -29.01
N SER A 410 -6.50 42.79 -29.90
CA SER A 410 -5.72 43.16 -31.09
C SER A 410 -5.43 44.65 -30.99
N GLY A 411 -4.19 45.01 -30.63
CA GLY A 411 -3.86 46.38 -30.27
C GLY A 411 -4.69 46.87 -29.08
N LYS A 412 -5.41 47.99 -29.26
CA LYS A 412 -6.28 48.60 -28.26
C LYS A 412 -7.70 48.00 -28.23
N TYR A 413 -8.07 47.15 -29.19
CA TYR A 413 -9.45 46.67 -29.35
C TYR A 413 -9.60 45.19 -29.05
N SER A 414 -10.78 44.77 -28.60
CA SER A 414 -11.13 43.36 -28.37
C SER A 414 -11.91 42.80 -29.55
N ARG A 415 -11.52 41.63 -30.08
CA ARG A 415 -12.23 40.99 -31.18
C ARG A 415 -13.34 40.08 -30.67
N LYS A 416 -14.55 40.18 -31.25
CA LYS A 416 -15.62 39.20 -31.04
C LYS A 416 -15.13 37.87 -31.63
N GLY A 417 -15.19 36.79 -30.85
CA GLY A 417 -14.84 35.48 -31.40
C GLY A 417 -15.80 35.08 -32.51
N LYS A 418 -15.30 34.52 -33.62
CA LYS A 418 -16.13 33.63 -34.45
C LYS A 418 -16.66 32.53 -33.51
N LYS A 419 -17.97 32.31 -33.54
CA LYS A 419 -18.64 31.29 -32.72
C LYS A 419 -18.13 29.91 -33.09
#